data_AF-A0A8H5B269-F1
#
_entry.id   AF-A0A8H5B269-F1
#
_cell.length_a   1.000
_cell.length_b   1.000
_cell.length_c   1.000
_cell.angle_alpha   90.00
_cell.angle_beta   90.00
_cell.angle_gamma   90.00
#
_symmetry.space_group_name_H-M   'P 1'
#
loop_
_entity.id
_entity.type
_entity.pdbx_description
1 polymer ?
#
loop_
_entity_poly.entity_id
_entity_poly.type
_entity_poly.pdbx_seq_one_letter_code
_entity_poly.pdbx_strand_id
1 'polypeptide(L)' 'MVSQQRMLYPAPFGALTQLWAGTSPEGTSMNGKYLIPWARVGKANPVGEDPQLAGELWKWLDEQVADI' A
#
# COMPACT_ATOMS: atom_id res chain seq x y z
N MET A 1 -12.77 -20.35 24.28
CA MET A 1 -12.03 -19.92 23.08
C MET A 1 -12.92 -18.96 22.32
N VAL A 2 -12.62 -17.66 22.34
CA VAL A 2 -13.42 -16.66 21.61
C VAL A 2 -13.02 -16.74 20.14
N SER A 3 -13.93 -17.17 19.28
CA SER A 3 -13.81 -17.01 17.84
C SER A 3 -13.68 -15.52 17.55
N GLN A 4 -12.48 -15.06 17.13
CA GLN A 4 -12.28 -13.72 16.58
C GLN A 4 -13.14 -13.58 15.32
N GLN A 5 -14.33 -13.02 15.49
CA GLN A 5 -15.26 -12.73 14.39
C GLN A 5 -14.63 -11.62 13.54
N ARG A 6 -14.15 -11.99 12.35
CA ARG A 6 -13.57 -11.02 11.41
C ARG A 6 -14.63 -9.97 11.09
N MET A 7 -14.35 -8.71 11.40
CA MET A 7 -15.15 -7.59 10.90
C MET A 7 -14.90 -7.48 9.39
N LEU A 8 -15.88 -7.91 8.59
CA LEU A 8 -15.86 -7.81 7.13
C LEU A 8 -16.79 -6.67 6.69
N TYR A 9 -16.40 -5.97 5.63
CA TYR A 9 -17.19 -4.91 5.00
C TYR A 9 -17.61 -5.33 3.59
N PRO A 10 -18.68 -4.75 3.01
CA PRO A 10 -19.07 -5.03 1.64
C PRO A 10 -17.91 -4.83 0.66
N ALA A 11 -17.77 -5.73 -0.32
CA ALA A 11 -16.70 -5.69 -1.32
C ALA A 11 -16.49 -4.32 -1.99
N PRO A 12 -17.54 -3.53 -2.31
CA PRO A 12 -17.36 -2.19 -2.89
C PRO A 12 -16.52 -1.23 -2.06
N PHE A 13 -16.39 -1.43 -0.75
CA PHE A 13 -15.64 -0.53 0.13
C PHE A 13 -14.12 -0.71 0.01
N GLY A 14 -13.65 -1.81 -0.59
CA GLY A 14 -12.22 -2.13 -0.69
C GLY A 14 -11.44 -1.16 -1.59
N ALA A 15 -12.08 -0.58 -2.60
CA ALA A 15 -11.44 0.33 -3.55
C ALA A 15 -11.37 1.79 -3.06
N LEU A 16 -12.11 2.15 -2.00
CA LEU A 16 -12.31 3.54 -1.60
C LEU A 16 -11.00 4.29 -1.28
N THR A 17 -10.06 3.66 -0.59
CA THR A 17 -8.77 4.30 -0.28
C THR A 17 -7.96 4.59 -1.55
N GLN A 18 -7.91 3.65 -2.50
CA GLN A 18 -7.14 3.81 -3.74
C GLN A 18 -7.80 4.84 -4.67
N LEU A 19 -9.13 4.78 -4.81
CA LEU A 19 -9.89 5.77 -5.58
C LEU A 19 -9.66 7.16 -5.02
N TRP A 20 -9.84 7.35 -3.70
CA TRP A 20 -9.59 8.64 -3.07
C TRP A 20 -8.15 9.11 -3.28
N ALA A 21 -7.15 8.26 -3.05
CA ALA A 21 -5.74 8.64 -3.20
C ALA A 21 -5.36 9.03 -4.64
N GLY A 22 -5.97 8.37 -5.64
CA GLY A 22 -5.69 8.62 -7.06
C GLY A 22 -6.49 9.76 -7.66
N THR A 23 -7.60 10.18 -7.05
CA THR A 23 -8.53 11.16 -7.67
C THR A 23 -8.82 12.39 -6.81
N SER A 24 -8.45 12.41 -5.53
CA SER A 24 -8.67 13.58 -4.68
C SER A 24 -7.56 14.63 -4.87
N PRO A 25 -7.86 15.93 -4.74
CA PRO A 25 -6.84 16.97 -4.71
C PRO A 25 -5.79 16.74 -3.61
N GLU A 26 -6.22 16.26 -2.44
CA GLU A 26 -5.37 15.95 -1.29
C GLU A 26 -4.34 14.85 -1.60
N GLY A 27 -4.72 13.87 -2.42
CA GLY A 27 -3.85 12.77 -2.88
C GLY A 27 -2.55 13.24 -3.52
N THR A 28 -2.57 14.41 -4.17
CA THR A 28 -1.38 15.03 -4.78
C THR A 28 -0.23 15.24 -3.78
N SER A 29 -0.55 15.49 -2.51
CA SER A 29 0.42 15.70 -1.43
C SER A 29 0.86 14.42 -0.71
N MET A 30 0.34 13.26 -1.13
CA MET A 30 0.50 11.98 -0.43
C MET A 30 1.54 11.06 -1.08
N ASN A 31 2.36 11.55 -2.02
CA ASN A 31 3.39 10.72 -2.64
C ASN A 31 4.33 10.11 -1.58
N GLY A 32 4.59 8.81 -1.68
CA GLY A 32 5.39 8.05 -0.72
C GLY A 32 4.73 7.81 0.65
N LYS A 33 3.47 8.22 0.88
CA LYS A 33 2.74 7.92 2.12
C LYS A 33 2.06 6.54 2.04
N TYR A 34 1.89 5.92 3.20
CA TYR A 34 1.16 4.66 3.35
C TYR A 34 -0.27 4.92 3.83
N LEU A 35 -1.27 4.54 3.03
CA LEU A 35 -2.68 4.74 3.37
C LEU A 35 -3.36 3.43 3.80
N ILE A 36 -4.21 3.52 4.83
CA ILE A 36 -5.04 2.42 5.36
C ILE A 36 -6.53 2.70 5.10
N PRO A 37 -7.39 1.66 5.05
CA PRO A 37 -8.84 1.84 5.02
C PRO A 37 -9.31 2.76 6.16
N TRP A 38 -10.08 3.84 5.92
CA TRP A 38 -10.49 4.47 4.67
C TRP A 38 -9.85 5.85 4.53
N ALA A 39 -8.90 6.01 3.58
CA ALA A 39 -8.20 7.26 3.29
C ALA A 39 -7.47 7.92 4.49
N ARG A 40 -6.80 7.11 5.33
CA ARG A 40 -6.00 7.61 6.46
C ARG A 40 -4.53 7.27 6.28
N VAL A 41 -3.65 8.19 6.66
CA VAL A 41 -2.22 7.88 6.76
C VAL A 41 -2.01 6.90 7.91
N GLY A 42 -1.45 5.74 7.58
CA GLY A 42 -1.05 4.72 8.53
C GLY A 42 0.46 4.63 8.66
N LYS A 43 0.91 3.62 9.43
CA LYS A 43 2.32 3.25 9.54
C LYS A 43 2.55 1.97 8.73
N ALA A 44 3.49 2.02 7.80
CA ALA A 44 3.91 0.83 7.06
C ALA A 44 4.69 -0.15 7.96
N ASN A 45 4.87 -1.37 7.47
CA ASN A 45 5.83 -2.29 8.09
C ASN A 45 7.24 -1.67 8.01
N PRO A 46 8.01 -1.59 9.12
CA PRO A 46 9.36 -1.04 9.11
C PRO A 46 10.30 -1.64 8.06
N VAL A 47 10.13 -2.92 7.70
CA VAL A 47 10.94 -3.55 6.63
C VAL A 47 10.71 -2.89 5.26
N GLY A 48 9.51 -2.34 5.03
CA GLY A 48 9.19 -1.60 3.81
C GLY A 48 9.77 -0.18 3.76
N GLU A 49 10.40 0.28 4.85
CA GLU A 49 11.03 1.60 4.96
C GLU A 49 12.57 1.51 4.84
N ASP A 50 13.12 0.33 4.53
CA ASP A 50 14.56 0.13 4.31
C ASP A 50 14.94 0.51 2.86
N PRO A 51 15.62 1.66 2.64
CA PRO A 51 15.94 2.12 1.29
C PRO A 51 17.02 1.27 0.60
N GLN A 52 17.90 0.62 1.37
CA GLN A 52 18.93 -0.25 0.81
C GLN A 52 18.27 -1.51 0.26
N LEU A 53 17.43 -2.16 1.08
CA LEU A 53 16.70 -3.35 0.66
C LEU A 53 15.77 -3.05 -0.52
N ALA A 54 15.11 -1.89 -0.54
CA ALA A 54 14.28 -1.46 -1.66
C ALA A 54 15.09 -1.35 -2.98
N GLY A 55 16.32 -0.81 -2.92
CA GLY A 55 17.20 -0.72 -4.09
C GLY A 55 17.72 -2.08 -4.57
N GLU A 56 18.06 -2.97 -3.65
CA GLU A 56 18.46 -4.35 -3.96
C GLU A 56 17.32 -5.13 -4.63
N LEU A 57 16.09 -4.98 -4.10
CA LEU A 57 14.89 -5.57 -4.70
C LEU A 57 14.60 -4.99 -6.09
N TRP A 58 14.72 -3.67 -6.26
CA TRP A 58 14.52 -3.03 -7.56
C TRP A 58 15.44 -3.61 -8.63
N LYS A 59 16.75 -3.66 -8.33
CA LYS A 59 17.75 -4.24 -9.23
C LYS A 59 17.41 -5.68 -9.60
N TRP A 60 17.02 -6.49 -8.61
CA TRP A 60 16.65 -7.88 -8.84
C TRP A 60 15.41 -7.99 -9.75
N LEU A 61 14.39 -7.14 -9.57
CA LEU A 61 13.20 -7.10 -10.42
C LEU A 61 13.53 -6.77 -11.87
N ASP A 62 14.40 -5.77 -12.11
CA ASP A 62 14.87 -5.41 -13.45
C ASP A 62 15.60 -6.59 -14.12
N GLU A 63 16.42 -7.34 -13.36
CA GLU A 63 17.10 -8.55 -13.85
C GLU A 63 16.10 -9.67 -14.23
N GLN A 64 14.96 -9.80 -13.54
CA GLN A 64 13.98 -10.88 -13.81
C GLN A 64 13.24 -10.70 -15.13
N VAL A 65 13.17 -9.48 -15.64
CA VAL A 65 12.42 -9.14 -16.86
C VAL A 65 13.33 -8.69 -18.00
N ALA A 66 14.66 -8.81 -17.85
CA ALA A 66 15.64 -8.30 -18.81
C ALA A 66 15.52 -8.95 -20.21
N ASP A 67 15.01 -10.18 -20.29
CA ASP A 67 14.91 -10.97 -21.53
C ASP A 67 13.46 -11.19 -22.00
N ILE A 68 12.50 -10.40 -21.47
CA ILE A 68 11.09 -10.39 -21.92
C ILE A 68 10.89 -9.25 -22.93
#